data_AF-A0A9D5UQV7-F1
#
_entry.id   AF-A0A9D5UQV7-F1
#
_cell.length_a   1.000
_cell.length_b   1.000
_cell.length_c   1.000
_cell.angle_alpha   90.00
_cell.angle_beta   90.00
_cell.angle_gamma   90.00
#
_symmetry.space_group_name_H-M   'P 1'
#
loop_
_entity.id
_entity.type
_entity.pdbx_description
1 polymer ?
#
loop_
_entity_poly.entity_id
_entity_poly.type
_entity_poly.pdbx_seq_one_letter_code
_entity_poly.pdbx_strand_id
1 'polypeptide(L)'
;MSYATTEQLLQWFGAAEVCEVAVPDDQVPIVAALLRLALAGQHDDSYSAAEWQAADAALLRIQTALQEAQHLMDSYLASRYPLPLSETVVNASPLPRMCATMALALLHDNRLPKALAQRQQQVLEWLQSLSAGKVELAPLLAQSGRVANGPEFVSGLRLFNHDTLRTFMR
;
A
#
# COMPACT_ATOMS: atom_id res chain seq x y z
N MET A 1 0.22 0.49 -13.16
CA MET A 1 1.36 0.03 -12.34
C MET A 1 0.79 -0.51 -11.06
N SER A 2 1.13 -1.74 -10.68
CA SER A 2 0.64 -2.36 -9.44
C SER A 2 1.20 -1.64 -8.21
N TYR A 3 0.32 -1.31 -7.26
CA TYR A 3 0.75 -0.66 -6.01
C TYR A 3 1.53 -1.59 -5.09
N ALA A 4 1.33 -2.90 -5.21
CA ALA A 4 2.08 -3.90 -4.49
C ALA A 4 2.44 -5.07 -5.40
N THR A 5 3.50 -5.80 -5.05
CA THR A 5 3.93 -7.02 -5.73
C THR A 5 3.57 -8.26 -4.93
N THR A 6 3.58 -9.43 -5.59
CA THR A 6 3.40 -10.73 -4.94
C THR A 6 4.47 -10.95 -3.86
N GLU A 7 5.74 -10.61 -4.13
CA GLU A 7 6.84 -10.72 -3.16
C GLU A 7 6.57 -9.88 -1.90
N GLN A 8 6.11 -8.64 -2.07
CA GLN A 8 5.80 -7.75 -0.94
C GLN A 8 4.65 -8.31 -0.10
N LEU A 9 3.61 -8.84 -0.74
CA LEU A 9 2.48 -9.48 -0.06
C LEU A 9 2.95 -10.71 0.75
N LEU A 10 3.75 -11.59 0.15
CA LEU A 10 4.35 -12.75 0.83
C LEU A 10 5.25 -12.34 2.00
N GLN A 11 6.02 -11.26 1.85
CA GLN A 11 6.92 -10.75 2.88
C GLN A 11 6.15 -10.16 4.08
N TRP A 12 5.05 -9.45 3.85
CA TRP A 12 4.33 -8.73 4.89
C TRP A 12 3.33 -9.56 5.67
N PHE A 13 2.70 -10.54 5.03
CA PHE A 13 1.66 -11.37 5.63
C PHE A 13 2.12 -12.80 5.90
N GLY A 14 3.29 -13.19 5.36
CA GLY A 14 3.83 -14.52 5.54
C GLY A 14 3.40 -15.44 4.41
N ALA A 15 4.38 -16.04 3.75
CA ALA A 15 4.12 -16.87 2.58
C ALA A 15 3.30 -18.13 2.86
N ALA A 16 3.31 -18.66 4.10
CA ALA A 16 2.48 -19.80 4.47
C ALA A 16 0.99 -19.45 4.47
N GLU A 17 0.60 -18.37 5.16
CA GLU A 17 -0.78 -17.89 5.20
C GLU A 17 -1.28 -17.54 3.80
N VAL A 18 -0.49 -16.77 3.04
CA VAL A 18 -0.85 -16.39 1.67
C VAL A 18 -1.00 -17.61 0.77
N CYS A 19 -0.13 -18.60 0.89
CA CYS A 19 -0.21 -19.82 0.10
C CYS A 19 -1.49 -20.60 0.42
N GLU A 20 -1.83 -20.74 1.70
CA GLU A 20 -3.03 -21.45 2.14
C GLU A 20 -4.31 -20.82 1.56
N VAL A 21 -4.39 -19.48 1.53
CA VAL A 21 -5.59 -18.78 1.06
C VAL A 21 -5.62 -18.54 -0.45
N ALA A 22 -4.47 -18.59 -1.12
CA ALA A 22 -4.37 -18.40 -2.56
C ALA A 22 -4.61 -19.69 -3.35
N VAL A 23 -4.40 -20.86 -2.74
CA VAL A 23 -4.68 -22.13 -3.40
C VAL A 23 -6.17 -22.39 -3.39
N PRO A 24 -6.81 -22.59 -4.56
CA PRO A 24 -8.24 -22.90 -4.62
C PRO A 24 -8.58 -24.22 -3.91
N ASP A 25 -9.76 -24.30 -3.31
CA ASP A 25 -10.24 -25.47 -2.56
C ASP A 25 -10.31 -26.77 -3.41
N ASP A 26 -10.38 -26.66 -4.73
CA ASP A 26 -10.43 -27.78 -5.68
C ASP A 26 -9.04 -28.27 -6.12
N GLN A 27 -7.96 -27.67 -5.63
CA GLN A 27 -6.58 -28.00 -6.01
C GLN A 27 -5.80 -28.67 -4.88
N VAL A 28 -4.67 -29.26 -5.25
CA VAL A 28 -3.76 -29.89 -4.28
C VAL A 28 -3.13 -28.79 -3.42
N PRO A 29 -3.13 -28.92 -2.07
CA PRO A 29 -2.46 -27.96 -1.21
C PRO A 29 -0.96 -27.98 -1.48
N ILE A 30 -0.36 -26.80 -1.57
CA ILE A 30 1.07 -26.63 -1.84
C ILE A 30 1.78 -25.94 -0.68
N VAL A 31 3.10 -26.10 -0.62
CA VAL A 31 3.95 -25.45 0.36
C VAL A 31 4.42 -24.08 -0.12
N ALA A 32 4.66 -23.17 0.81
CA ALA A 32 5.14 -21.82 0.52
C ALA A 32 6.52 -21.75 -0.17
N ALA A 33 7.30 -22.84 -0.15
CA ALA A 33 8.55 -22.94 -0.90
C ALA A 33 8.26 -23.07 -2.41
N LEU A 34 7.29 -23.91 -2.79
CA LEU A 34 6.88 -24.10 -4.18
C LEU A 34 6.32 -22.80 -4.79
N LEU A 35 5.47 -22.09 -4.05
CA LEU A 35 4.93 -20.80 -4.50
C LEU A 35 6.04 -19.78 -4.81
N ARG A 36 7.13 -19.79 -4.04
CA ARG A 36 8.30 -18.92 -4.29
C ARG A 36 9.11 -19.35 -5.51
N LEU A 37 9.26 -20.64 -5.75
CA LEU A 37 9.92 -21.14 -6.96
C LEU A 37 9.13 -20.76 -8.21
N ALA A 38 7.81 -20.97 -8.17
CA ALA A 38 6.90 -20.56 -9.24
C ALA A 38 7.00 -19.03 -9.50
N LEU A 39 7.05 -18.22 -8.44
CA LEU A 39 7.21 -16.77 -8.55
C LEU A 39 8.56 -16.37 -9.20
N ALA A 40 9.62 -17.13 -8.92
CA ALA A 40 10.93 -16.95 -9.53
C ALA A 40 11.01 -17.50 -10.98
N GLY A 41 9.92 -18.08 -11.51
CA GLY A 41 9.90 -18.73 -12.82
C GLY A 41 10.74 -20.01 -12.88
N GLN A 42 11.03 -20.62 -11.73
CA GLN A 42 11.81 -21.84 -11.63
C GLN A 42 10.87 -23.04 -11.55
N HIS A 43 11.10 -24.03 -12.41
CA HIS A 43 10.45 -25.33 -12.37
C HIS A 43 11.51 -26.42 -12.22
N ASP A 44 11.28 -27.37 -11.33
CA ASP A 44 12.15 -28.51 -11.11
C ASP A 44 11.35 -29.80 -10.90
N ASP A 45 12.07 -30.93 -10.86
CA ASP A 45 11.48 -32.25 -10.69
C ASP A 45 11.23 -32.60 -9.20
N SER A 46 11.39 -31.63 -8.28
CA SER A 46 11.18 -31.83 -6.85
C SER A 46 9.69 -31.91 -6.49
N TYR A 47 8.81 -31.39 -7.35
CA TYR A 47 7.36 -31.36 -7.18
C TYR A 47 6.65 -31.96 -8.39
N SER A 48 5.45 -32.49 -8.16
CA SER A 48 4.62 -33.08 -9.20
C SER A 48 4.00 -32.01 -10.11
N ALA A 49 3.59 -32.42 -11.32
CA ALA A 49 2.91 -31.53 -12.27
C ALA A 49 1.62 -30.92 -11.70
N ALA A 50 0.90 -31.66 -10.84
CA ALA A 50 -0.32 -31.16 -10.18
C ALA A 50 0.00 -30.05 -9.15
N GLU A 51 1.12 -30.18 -8.42
CA GLU A 51 1.57 -29.15 -7.48
C GLU A 51 2.04 -27.89 -8.20
N TRP A 52 2.75 -28.03 -9.32
CA TRP A 52 3.13 -26.88 -10.16
C TRP A 52 1.91 -26.16 -10.73
N GLN A 53 0.91 -26.91 -11.22
CA GLN A 53 -0.35 -26.33 -11.68
C GLN A 53 -1.06 -25.56 -10.56
N ALA A 54 -1.06 -26.09 -9.33
CA ALA A 54 -1.61 -25.40 -8.17
C ALA A 54 -0.84 -24.13 -7.79
N ALA A 55 0.49 -24.15 -7.91
CA ALA A 55 1.31 -22.97 -7.69
C ALA A 55 1.05 -21.86 -8.71
N ASP A 56 0.96 -22.21 -9.99
CA ASP A 56 0.64 -21.26 -11.07
C ASP A 56 -0.76 -20.67 -10.89
N ALA A 57 -1.75 -21.50 -10.54
CA ALA A 57 -3.10 -21.03 -10.26
C ALA A 57 -3.16 -20.09 -9.04
N ALA A 58 -2.43 -20.42 -7.97
CA ALA A 58 -2.33 -19.57 -6.80
C ALA A 58 -1.66 -18.23 -7.13
N LEU A 59 -0.60 -18.21 -7.93
CA LEU A 59 0.06 -16.97 -8.38
C LEU A 59 -0.88 -16.11 -9.20
N LEU A 60 -1.63 -16.71 -10.14
CA LEU A 60 -2.60 -15.99 -10.95
C LEU A 60 -3.67 -15.34 -10.05
N ARG A 61 -4.19 -16.09 -9.07
CA ARG A 61 -5.19 -15.59 -8.13
C ARG A 61 -4.67 -14.43 -7.27
N ILE A 62 -3.42 -14.49 -6.80
CA ILE A 62 -2.78 -13.38 -6.06
C ILE A 62 -2.66 -12.15 -6.94
N GLN A 63 -2.21 -12.31 -8.20
CA GLN A 63 -2.07 -11.20 -9.14
C GLN A 63 -3.42 -10.55 -9.46
N THR A 64 -4.46 -11.35 -9.69
CA THR A 64 -5.83 -10.86 -9.89
C THR A 64 -6.31 -10.08 -8.66
N ALA A 65 -6.13 -10.61 -7.45
CA ALA A 65 -6.53 -9.93 -6.22
C ALA A 65 -5.78 -8.59 -6.01
N LEU A 66 -4.48 -8.54 -6.33
CA LEU A 66 -3.70 -7.29 -6.31
C LEU A 66 -4.21 -6.27 -7.34
N GLN A 67 -4.57 -6.72 -8.54
CA GLN A 67 -5.11 -5.86 -9.58
C GLN A 67 -6.49 -5.31 -9.22
N GLU A 68 -7.39 -6.15 -8.70
CA GLU A 68 -8.71 -5.73 -8.22
C GLU A 68 -8.61 -4.74 -7.05
N ALA A 69 -7.73 -5.01 -6.09
CA ALA A 69 -7.45 -4.09 -4.98
C ALA A 69 -6.95 -2.73 -5.50
N GLN A 70 -6.04 -2.74 -6.48
CA GLN A 70 -5.52 -1.51 -7.08
C GLN A 70 -6.64 -0.71 -7.77
N HIS A 71 -7.49 -1.36 -8.58
CA HIS A 71 -8.61 -0.68 -9.27
C HIS A 71 -9.58 -0.04 -8.28
N LEU A 72 -9.89 -0.73 -7.18
CA LEU A 72 -10.73 -0.17 -6.13
C LEU A 72 -10.07 1.07 -5.52
N MET A 73 -8.79 1.01 -5.18
CA MET A 73 -8.05 2.15 -4.64
C MET A 73 -8.00 3.32 -5.63
N ASP A 74 -7.75 3.03 -6.92
CA ASP A 74 -7.73 4.02 -8.00
C ASP A 74 -9.04 4.81 -8.09
N SER A 75 -10.19 4.16 -7.87
CA SER A 75 -11.49 4.85 -7.87
C SER A 75 -11.61 5.95 -6.81
N TYR A 76 -10.96 5.79 -5.65
CA TYR A 76 -10.92 6.82 -4.60
C TYR A 76 -9.90 7.90 -4.93
N LEU A 77 -8.73 7.50 -5.44
CA LEU A 77 -7.59 8.38 -5.72
C LEU A 77 -7.83 9.30 -6.92
N ALA A 78 -8.56 8.82 -7.94
CA ALA A 78 -8.87 9.56 -9.17
C ALA A 78 -9.59 10.90 -8.92
N SER A 79 -10.24 11.04 -7.76
CA SER A 79 -10.91 12.30 -7.36
C SER A 79 -9.95 13.46 -7.13
N ARG A 80 -8.67 13.18 -6.78
CA ARG A 80 -7.70 14.20 -6.36
C ARG A 80 -6.33 14.07 -6.98
N TYR A 81 -5.93 12.88 -7.39
CA TYR A 81 -4.60 12.61 -7.94
C TYR A 81 -4.71 12.18 -9.40
N PRO A 82 -3.83 12.69 -10.29
CA PRO A 82 -3.77 12.19 -11.65
C PRO A 82 -3.30 10.74 -11.65
N LEU A 83 -3.99 9.89 -12.41
CA LEU A 83 -3.64 8.49 -12.59
C LEU A 83 -3.05 8.28 -14.00
N PRO A 84 -2.07 7.37 -14.17
CA PRO A 84 -1.47 6.52 -13.12
C PRO A 84 -0.52 7.31 -12.20
N LEU A 85 -0.45 6.92 -10.92
CA LEU A 85 0.51 7.50 -9.98
C LEU A 85 1.95 7.17 -10.39
N SER A 86 2.90 8.07 -10.09
CA SER A 86 4.32 7.79 -10.27
C SER A 86 4.81 6.77 -9.24
N GLU A 87 5.78 5.94 -9.64
CA GLU A 87 6.41 4.95 -8.76
C GLU A 87 6.98 5.57 -7.48
N THR A 88 7.54 6.78 -7.59
CA THR A 88 8.05 7.55 -6.45
C THR A 88 6.98 7.85 -5.41
N VAL A 89 5.76 8.21 -5.84
CA VAL A 89 4.63 8.51 -4.96
C VAL A 89 4.11 7.22 -4.33
N VAL A 90 4.00 6.15 -5.11
CA VAL A 90 3.58 4.83 -4.61
C VAL A 90 4.52 4.36 -3.49
N ASN A 91 5.84 4.34 -3.75
CA ASN A 91 6.83 3.82 -2.81
C ASN A 91 7.03 4.71 -1.56
N ALA A 92 6.76 6.01 -1.66
CA ALA A 92 6.87 6.95 -0.52
C ALA A 92 5.60 7.00 0.35
N SER A 93 4.55 6.27 -0.01
CA SER A 93 3.24 6.29 0.64
C SER A 93 2.92 4.95 1.30
N PRO A 94 1.89 4.87 2.16
CA PRO A 94 1.42 3.58 2.67
C PRO A 94 0.64 2.76 1.63
N LEU A 95 0.45 3.24 0.39
CA LEU A 95 -0.33 2.56 -0.66
C LEU A 95 0.06 1.10 -0.87
N PRO A 96 1.34 0.70 -0.95
CA PRO A 96 1.69 -0.69 -1.19
C PRO A 96 1.14 -1.62 -0.10
N ARG A 97 1.31 -1.24 1.17
CA ARG A 97 0.82 -2.04 2.30
C ARG A 97 -0.70 -2.11 2.31
N MET A 98 -1.38 -1.03 1.94
CA MET A 98 -2.84 -0.95 1.93
C MET A 98 -3.43 -1.76 0.76
N CYS A 99 -2.82 -1.70 -0.41
CA CYS A 99 -3.15 -2.55 -1.56
C CYS A 99 -2.99 -4.03 -1.22
N ALA A 100 -1.86 -4.42 -0.65
CA ALA A 100 -1.63 -5.81 -0.25
C ALA A 100 -2.61 -6.29 0.84
N THR A 101 -3.04 -5.41 1.75
CA THR A 101 -4.07 -5.73 2.76
C THR A 101 -5.43 -6.00 2.10
N MET A 102 -5.82 -5.16 1.13
CA MET A 102 -7.06 -5.35 0.37
C MET A 102 -7.01 -6.62 -0.47
N ALA A 103 -5.89 -6.89 -1.14
CA ALA A 103 -5.68 -8.09 -1.93
C ALA A 103 -5.75 -9.36 -1.08
N LEU A 104 -5.11 -9.38 0.10
CA LEU A 104 -5.21 -10.50 1.02
C LEU A 104 -6.66 -10.73 1.46
N ALA A 105 -7.41 -9.67 1.78
CA ALA A 105 -8.81 -9.79 2.15
C ALA A 105 -9.68 -10.38 1.03
N LEU A 106 -9.37 -10.08 -0.24
CA LEU A 106 -10.04 -10.68 -1.39
C LEU A 106 -9.73 -12.17 -1.56
N LEU A 107 -8.52 -12.61 -1.21
CA LEU A 107 -8.15 -14.03 -1.25
C LEU A 107 -8.95 -14.87 -0.23
N HIS A 108 -9.31 -14.27 0.91
CA HIS A 108 -10.17 -14.88 1.91
C HIS A 108 -11.66 -14.84 1.51
N ASP A 109 -12.05 -15.62 0.49
CA ASP A 109 -13.41 -15.65 -0.10
C ASP A 109 -14.54 -15.48 0.95
N ASN A 110 -14.80 -16.53 1.74
CA ASN A 110 -15.91 -16.59 2.71
C ASN A 110 -15.45 -16.63 4.17
N ARG A 111 -14.13 -16.61 4.41
CA ARG A 111 -13.54 -16.81 5.74
C ARG A 111 -12.54 -15.70 6.06
N LEU A 112 -13.02 -14.46 6.05
CA LEU A 112 -12.20 -13.30 6.39
C LEU A 112 -12.00 -13.22 7.91
N PRO A 113 -10.75 -13.30 8.42
CA PRO A 113 -10.49 -13.16 9.85
C PRO A 113 -10.89 -11.78 10.35
N LYS A 114 -11.48 -11.69 11.56
CA LYS A 114 -11.96 -10.42 12.12
C LYS A 114 -10.88 -9.33 12.16
N ALA A 115 -9.64 -9.71 12.49
CA ALA A 115 -8.52 -8.77 12.52
C ALA A 115 -8.19 -8.21 11.12
N LEU A 116 -8.31 -9.03 10.08
CA LEU A 116 -8.08 -8.61 8.69
C LEU A 116 -9.25 -7.76 8.18
N ALA A 117 -10.50 -8.12 8.50
CA ALA A 117 -11.67 -7.30 8.21
C ALA A 117 -11.57 -5.89 8.81
N GLN A 118 -11.08 -5.79 10.05
CA GLN A 118 -10.84 -4.49 10.68
C GLN A 118 -9.77 -3.67 9.95
N ARG A 119 -8.67 -4.32 9.52
CA ARG A 119 -7.63 -3.64 8.73
C ARG A 119 -8.15 -3.20 7.37
N GLN A 120 -8.95 -4.03 6.69
CA GLN A 120 -9.59 -3.70 5.42
C GLN A 120 -10.50 -2.47 5.58
N GLN A 121 -11.29 -2.42 6.65
CA GLN A 121 -12.14 -1.27 6.97
C GLN A 121 -11.32 0.00 7.23
N GLN A 122 -10.21 -0.10 7.98
CA GLN A 122 -9.27 1.03 8.18
C GLN A 122 -8.68 1.53 6.85
N VAL A 123 -8.43 0.64 5.89
CA VAL A 123 -7.97 1.03 4.56
C VAL A 123 -9.04 1.84 3.83
N LEU A 124 -10.29 1.39 3.84
CA LEU A 124 -11.41 2.09 3.21
C LEU A 124 -11.63 3.49 3.83
N GLU A 125 -11.56 3.60 5.16
CA GLU A 125 -11.69 4.87 5.88
C GLU A 125 -10.55 5.86 5.52
N TRP A 126 -9.33 5.35 5.39
CA TRP A 126 -8.20 6.16 4.94
C TRP A 126 -8.34 6.62 3.49
N LEU A 127 -8.78 5.74 2.58
CA LEU A 127 -9.06 6.09 1.17
C LEU A 127 -10.16 7.15 1.06
N GLN A 128 -11.23 7.03 1.87
CA GLN A 128 -12.26 8.06 1.97
C GLN A 128 -11.68 9.38 2.48
N SER A 129 -10.83 9.34 3.50
CA SER A 129 -10.17 10.54 4.05
C SER A 129 -9.24 11.22 3.04
N LEU A 130 -8.52 10.44 2.22
CA LEU A 130 -7.74 10.95 1.10
C LEU A 130 -8.64 11.63 0.07
N SER A 131 -9.69 10.96 -0.41
CA SER A 131 -10.62 11.50 -1.40
C SER A 131 -11.32 12.78 -0.90
N ALA A 132 -11.55 12.89 0.41
CA ALA A 132 -12.17 14.04 1.04
C ALA A 132 -11.22 15.21 1.35
N GLY A 133 -9.92 15.11 1.02
CA GLY A 133 -8.99 16.22 1.31
C GLY A 133 -8.39 16.24 2.72
N LYS A 134 -8.73 15.26 3.57
CA LYS A 134 -8.36 15.29 5.00
C LYS A 134 -6.95 14.76 5.28
N VAL A 135 -6.45 13.92 4.38
CA VAL A 135 -5.12 13.32 4.43
C VAL A 135 -4.44 13.52 3.07
N GLU A 136 -3.12 13.57 3.07
CA GLU A 136 -2.30 13.60 1.86
C GLU A 136 -1.53 12.29 1.69
N LEU A 137 -1.38 11.85 0.44
CA LEU A 137 -0.80 10.55 0.10
C LEU A 137 0.72 10.48 0.32
N ALA A 138 1.42 11.60 0.15
CA ALA A 138 2.82 11.77 0.51
C ALA A 138 3.11 13.23 0.89
N PRO A 139 4.00 13.50 1.87
CA PRO A 139 4.39 14.87 2.23
C PRO A 139 5.08 15.64 1.07
N LEU A 140 5.49 14.94 0.01
CA LEU A 140 6.19 15.53 -1.13
C LEU A 140 5.30 16.44 -2.00
N LEU A 141 3.96 16.31 -1.91
CA LEU A 141 3.03 17.23 -2.58
C LEU A 141 2.73 18.49 -1.76
N ALA A 142 3.17 18.57 -0.50
CA ALA A 142 3.10 19.81 0.29
C ALA A 142 4.00 20.94 -0.28
N GLN A 143 4.79 20.67 -1.32
CA GLN A 143 5.54 21.68 -2.06
C GLN A 143 4.76 22.29 -3.23
N SER A 144 3.64 21.71 -3.68
CA SER A 144 2.86 22.25 -4.79
C SER A 144 1.72 23.19 -4.36
N GLY A 145 1.66 23.54 -3.07
CA GLY A 145 0.66 24.44 -2.50
C GLY A 145 1.22 25.69 -1.79
N ARG A 146 2.54 25.91 -1.78
CA ARG A 146 3.05 27.25 -1.46
C ARG A 146 2.85 28.10 -2.69
N VAL A 147 1.74 28.84 -2.73
CA VAL A 147 1.61 30.00 -3.62
C VAL A 147 2.86 30.84 -3.40
N ALA A 148 3.70 30.94 -4.42
CA ALA A 148 4.95 31.71 -4.41
C ALA A 148 4.76 33.24 -4.25
N ASN A 149 3.55 33.66 -3.87
CA ASN A 149 3.13 35.05 -3.63
C ASN A 149 2.21 35.18 -2.39
N GLY A 150 2.28 34.25 -1.43
CA GLY A 150 1.70 34.49 -0.10
C GLY A 150 2.59 35.46 0.70
N PRO A 151 2.04 36.33 1.57
CA PRO A 151 2.86 37.22 2.39
C PRO A 151 3.88 36.39 3.18
N GLU A 152 5.16 36.62 2.86
CA GLU A 152 6.27 36.01 3.58
C GLU A 152 6.32 36.62 4.98
N PHE A 153 5.93 35.85 5.99
CA PHE A 153 6.16 36.21 7.38
C PHE A 153 7.65 36.01 7.68
N VAL A 154 8.46 36.96 7.25
CA VAL A 154 9.82 37.11 7.76
C VAL A 154 9.70 37.57 9.20
N SER A 155 9.91 36.68 10.16
CA SER A 155 10.06 37.13 11.55
C SER A 155 11.34 37.97 11.60
N GLY A 156 11.20 39.29 11.53
CA GLY A 156 12.31 40.20 11.76
C GLY A 156 12.97 39.88 13.10
N LEU A 157 14.28 40.07 13.18
CA LEU A 157 15.05 39.99 14.42
C LEU A 157 14.24 40.61 15.57
N ARG A 158 14.14 39.92 16.71
CA ARG A 158 13.52 40.46 17.93
C ARG A 158 14.27 41.72 18.36
N LEU A 159 13.78 42.89 17.96
CA LEU A 159 14.34 44.21 18.35
C LEU A 159 14.07 44.51 19.83
N PHE A 160 13.00 43.93 20.39
CA PHE A 160 12.62 44.09 21.79
C PHE A 160 12.81 42.76 22.52
N ASN A 161 13.93 42.64 23.24
CA ASN A 161 14.05 41.68 24.33
C ASN A 161 14.21 42.47 25.64
N HIS A 162 14.02 41.79 26.77
CA HIS A 162 14.14 42.43 28.08
C HIS A 162 15.54 43.07 28.29
N ASP A 163 16.58 42.56 27.62
CA ASP A 163 17.92 43.14 27.66
C ASP A 163 18.05 44.45 26.86
N THR A 164 17.40 44.60 25.71
CA THR A 164 17.44 45.83 24.89
C THR A 164 16.65 46.99 25.53
N LEU A 165 15.65 46.69 26.36
CA LEU A 165 14.86 47.70 27.08
C LEU A 165 15.59 48.33 28.28
N ARG A 166 16.58 47.66 28.87
CA ARG A 166 17.36 48.22 29.99
C ARG A 166 18.30 49.34 29.55
N THR A 167 18.72 49.33 28.29
CA THR A 167 19.66 50.30 27.72
C THR A 167 18.98 51.63 27.37
N PHE A 168 17.67 51.66 27.21
CA PHE A 168 16.89 52.87 26.88
C PHE A 168 16.43 53.69 28.10
N MET A 169 16.66 53.22 29.34
CA MET A 169 16.26 53.91 30.58
C MET A 169 17.45 54.58 31.33
N ARG A 170 18.44 55.10 30.60
CA ARG A 170 19.45 56.03 31.13
C ARG A 170 19.42 57.33 30.34
#